data_AF-A0A953QI05-F1
#
_entry.id   AF-A0A953QI05-F1
#
_cell.length_a   1.000
_cell.length_b   1.000
_cell.length_c   1.000
_cell.angle_alpha   90.00
_cell.angle_beta   90.00
_cell.angle_gamma   90.00
#
_symmetry.space_group_name_H-M   'P 1'
#
loop_
_entity.id
_entity.type
_entity.pdbx_description
1 polymer ?
#
loop_
_entity_poly.entity_id
_entity_poly.type
_entity_poly.pdbx_seq_one_letter_code
_entity_poly.pdbx_strand_id
1 'polypeptide(L)' 'MPELPGKEAQSDFYFIDRAEPEQIAATLVDMVKTRIPAKFRFDPIRDIQVLCPMNRGSLGIRELNVRLQNELNPARPEEP' A
#
# COMPACT_ATOMS: atom_id res chain seq x y z
N MET A 1 -2.01 8.89 -21.12
CA MET A 1 -2.39 8.30 -19.82
C MET A 1 -2.95 6.92 -20.11
N PRO A 2 -2.61 5.86 -19.36
CA PRO A 2 -3.19 4.53 -19.61
C PRO A 2 -4.72 4.58 -19.51
N GLU A 3 -5.40 3.78 -20.32
CA GLU A 3 -6.86 3.67 -20.27
C GLU A 3 -7.29 2.96 -19.00
N LEU A 4 -8.30 3.50 -18.32
CA LEU A 4 -8.85 2.87 -17.13
C LEU A 4 -9.77 1.71 -17.55
N PRO A 5 -9.56 0.49 -17.03
CA PRO A 5 -10.42 -0.64 -17.31
C PRO A 5 -11.86 -0.39 -16.85
N GLY A 6 -12.84 -0.97 -17.56
CA GLY A 6 -14.23 -1.02 -17.09
C GLY A 6 -14.35 -1.78 -15.77
N LYS A 7 -15.35 -1.41 -14.95
CA LYS A 7 -15.52 -1.90 -13.55
C LYS A 7 -15.59 -3.42 -13.37
N GLU A 8 -15.84 -4.19 -14.43
CA GLU A 8 -16.15 -5.63 -14.36
C GLU A 8 -15.04 -6.54 -14.92
N ALA A 9 -13.99 -5.96 -15.51
CA ALA A 9 -12.85 -6.75 -16.00
C ALA A 9 -11.77 -6.85 -14.91
N GLN A 10 -11.16 -8.03 -14.77
CA GLN A 10 -9.88 -8.13 -14.06
C GLN A 10 -8.87 -7.29 -14.83
N SER A 11 -8.37 -6.23 -14.19
CA SER A 11 -7.31 -5.41 -14.73
C SER A 11 -6.04 -5.55 -13.93
N ASP A 12 -4.93 -5.28 -14.59
CA ASP A 12 -3.59 -5.12 -14.05
C ASP A 12 -3.32 -3.69 -13.54
N PHE A 13 -4.20 -2.72 -13.85
CA PHE A 13 -4.08 -1.34 -13.43
C PHE A 13 -5.33 -0.85 -12.67
N TYR A 14 -5.11 -0.21 -11.53
CA TYR A 14 -6.17 0.37 -10.72
C TYR A 14 -5.81 1.80 -10.32
N PHE A 15 -6.76 2.72 -10.45
CA PHE A 15 -6.64 4.08 -9.96
C PHE A 15 -7.62 4.31 -8.82
N ILE A 16 -7.11 4.74 -7.67
CA ILE A 16 -7.89 5.04 -6.46
C ILE A 16 -7.63 6.49 -6.09
N ASP A 17 -8.61 7.34 -6.34
CA ASP A 17 -8.50 8.78 -6.08
C ASP A 17 -8.80 9.13 -4.62
N ARG A 18 -8.00 10.04 -4.05
CA ARG A 18 -8.11 10.57 -2.69
C ARG A 18 -7.51 11.98 -2.68
N ALA A 19 -8.20 12.91 -2.01
CA ALA A 19 -7.76 14.31 -1.96
C ALA A 19 -6.73 14.56 -0.85
N GLU A 20 -6.89 13.90 0.31
CA GLU A 20 -6.09 14.20 1.50
C GLU A 20 -4.93 13.21 1.70
N PRO A 21 -3.72 13.68 2.02
CA PRO A 21 -2.55 12.83 2.26
C PRO A 21 -2.78 11.71 3.27
N GLU A 22 -3.48 11.99 4.37
CA GLU A 22 -3.77 11.02 5.42
C GLU A 22 -4.72 9.93 4.92
N GLN A 23 -5.69 10.30 4.07
CA GLN A 23 -6.61 9.33 3.45
C GLN A 23 -5.88 8.46 2.43
N ILE A 24 -4.95 9.02 1.66
CA ILE A 24 -4.09 8.27 0.75
C ILE A 24 -3.27 7.24 1.56
N ALA A 25 -2.61 7.66 2.64
CA ALA A 25 -1.79 6.78 3.46
C ALA A 25 -2.60 5.65 4.09
N ALA A 26 -3.77 5.94 4.67
CA ALA A 26 -4.66 4.93 5.25
C ALA A 26 -5.18 3.94 4.18
N THR A 27 -5.55 4.45 3.00
CA THR A 27 -5.99 3.62 1.88
C THR A 27 -4.85 2.71 1.40
N LEU A 28 -3.62 3.22 1.30
CA LEU A 28 -2.45 2.46 0.88
C LEU A 28 -2.17 1.30 1.84
N VAL A 29 -2.18 1.57 3.16
CA VAL A 29 -1.96 0.53 4.18
C VAL A 29 -3.00 -0.58 4.06
N ASP A 30 -4.30 -0.25 3.94
CA ASP A 30 -5.36 -1.24 3.76
C ASP A 30 -5.21 -2.03 2.43
N MET A 31 -4.77 -1.37 1.36
CA MET A 31 -4.51 -2.03 0.08
C MET A 31 -3.42 -3.08 0.19
N VAL A 32 -2.29 -2.74 0.81
CA VAL A 32 -1.14 -3.65 0.97
C VAL A 32 -1.42 -4.75 1.99
N LYS A 33 -2.06 -4.41 3.12
CA LYS A 33 -2.32 -5.35 4.22
C LYS A 33 -3.45 -6.32 3.90
N THR A 34 -4.51 -5.85 3.25
CA THR A 34 -5.78 -6.59 3.17
C THR A 34 -6.21 -6.84 1.73
N ARG A 35 -6.42 -5.78 0.94
CA ARG A 35 -7.18 -5.90 -0.31
C ARG A 35 -6.42 -6.59 -1.43
N ILE A 36 -5.14 -6.25 -1.63
CA ILE A 36 -4.27 -6.88 -2.64
C ILE A 36 -3.99 -8.34 -2.26
N PRO A 37 -3.53 -8.67 -1.03
CA PRO A 37 -3.36 -10.06 -0.60
C PRO A 37 -4.63 -10.89 -0.76
N ALA A 38 -5.79 -10.39 -0.34
CA ALA A 38 -7.04 -11.14 -0.43
C ALA A 38 -7.48 -11.41 -1.87
N LYS A 39 -7.28 -10.45 -2.78
CA LYS A 39 -7.69 -10.59 -4.18
C LYS A 39 -6.74 -11.46 -5.00
N PHE A 40 -5.43 -11.30 -4.81
CA PHE A 40 -4.39 -11.89 -5.65
C PHE A 40 -3.61 -13.03 -4.99
N ARG A 41 -3.84 -13.28 -3.70
CA ARG A 41 -3.16 -14.32 -2.88
C ARG A 41 -1.65 -14.10 -2.76
N PHE A 42 -1.24 -12.85 -2.55
CA PHE A 42 0.15 -12.45 -2.36
C PHE A 42 0.53 -12.38 -0.88
N ASP A 43 1.80 -12.66 -0.56
CA ASP A 43 2.41 -12.36 0.74
C ASP A 43 2.61 -10.83 0.84
N PRO A 44 1.99 -10.15 1.82
CA PRO A 44 2.04 -8.69 1.91
C PRO A 44 3.44 -8.13 2.20
N ILE A 45 4.37 -8.95 2.68
CA ILE A 45 5.75 -8.55 2.98
C ILE A 45 6.68 -8.88 1.81
N ARG A 46 6.51 -10.06 1.19
CA ARG A 46 7.46 -10.58 0.21
C ARG A 46 7.11 -10.25 -1.24
N ASP A 47 5.82 -10.12 -1.55
CA ASP A 47 5.35 -10.07 -2.94
C ASP A 47 4.84 -8.67 -3.35
N ILE A 48 4.71 -7.72 -2.42
CA ILE A 48 4.18 -6.38 -2.68
C ILE A 48 5.26 -5.31 -2.54
N GLN A 49 5.47 -4.53 -3.61
CA GLN A 49 6.36 -3.37 -3.60
C GLN A 49 5.54 -2.07 -3.59
N VAL A 50 5.86 -1.17 -2.65
CA VAL A 50 5.27 0.17 -2.57
C VAL A 50 6.25 1.20 -3.11
N LEU A 51 5.85 1.94 -4.15
CA LEU A 51 6.59 3.06 -4.70
C LEU A 51 5.93 4.38 -4.27
N CYS A 52 6.71 5.29 -3.71
CA CYS A 52 6.23 6.58 -3.19
C CYS A 52 7.27 7.69 -3.43
N PRO A 53 6.86 8.97 -3.46
CA PRO A 53 7.78 10.09 -3.62
C PRO A 53 8.77 10.19 -2.45
N MET A 54 10.00 10.63 -2.74
CA MET A 54 11.07 10.78 -1.73
C MET A 54 10.80 11.86 -0.66
N ASN A 55 9.83 12.75 -0.89
CA ASN A 55 9.64 13.97 -0.09
C ASN A 55 9.07 13.70 1.31
N ARG A 56 9.14 14.73 2.17
CA ARG A 56 8.63 14.70 3.56
C ARG A 56 7.12 14.92 3.59
N GLY A 57 6.43 14.24 4.52
CA GLY A 57 4.99 14.32 4.74
C GLY A 57 4.40 12.94 5.05
N SER A 58 3.08 12.85 5.25
CA SER A 58 2.39 11.57 5.53
C SER A 58 2.49 10.53 4.40
N LEU A 59 2.90 10.96 3.20
CA LEU A 59 3.15 10.11 2.02
C LEU A 59 4.62 9.93 1.68
N GLY A 60 5.52 10.38 2.56
CA GLY A 60 6.95 10.20 2.37
C GLY A 60 7.38 8.76 2.65
N ILE A 61 8.43 8.32 1.96
CA ILE A 61 8.94 6.94 2.07
C ILE A 61 9.23 6.50 3.51
N ARG A 62 9.80 7.38 4.34
CA ARG A 62 10.11 7.06 5.74
C ARG A 62 8.85 6.83 6.56
N GLU A 63 7.87 7.70 6.44
CA GLU A 63 6.63 7.63 7.21
C GLU A 63 5.79 6.42 6.79
N LEU A 64 5.65 6.20 5.48
CA LEU A 64 4.94 5.03 4.96
C LEU A 64 5.62 3.72 5.35
N ASN A 65 6.96 3.65 5.29
CA ASN A 65 7.68 2.45 5.69
C ASN A 65 7.48 2.12 7.18
N VAL A 66 7.54 3.12 8.07
CA VAL A 66 7.27 2.90 9.51
C VAL A 66 5.83 2.40 9.73
N ARG A 67 4.84 3.01 9.07
CA ARG A 67 3.43 2.58 9.17
C ARG A 67 3.24 1.14 8.68
N LEU A 68 3.80 0.80 7.52
CA LEU A 68 3.71 -0.54 6.97
C LEU A 68 4.45 -1.56 7.83
N GLN A 69 5.62 -1.23 8.38
CA GLN A 69 6.33 -2.10 9.32
C GLN A 69 5.49 -2.38 10.56
N ASN A 70 4.92 -1.36 11.20
CA ASN A 70 4.08 -1.54 12.38
C ASN A 70 2.85 -2.42 12.11
N GLU A 71 2.30 -2.37 10.90
CA GLU A 71 1.08 -3.09 10.53
C GLU A 71 1.33 -4.50 9.98
N LEU A 72 2.46 -4.73 9.30
CA LEU A 72 2.77 -5.98 8.60
C LEU A 72 3.82 -6.82 9.32
N ASN A 73 4.79 -6.17 9.97
CA ASN A 73 5.88 -6.83 10.68
C ASN A 73 6.24 -6.05 11.97
N PRO A 74 5.32 -6.00 12.95
CA PRO A 74 5.55 -5.26 14.19
C PRO A 74 6.78 -5.82 14.90
N ALA A 75 7.61 -4.92 15.44
CA ALA A 75 8.80 -5.29 16.18
C ALA A 75 8.42 -6.23 17.33
N ARG A 76 9.00 -7.44 17.32
CA ARG A 76 8.87 -8.39 18.41
C ARG A 76 10.07 -8.20 19.32
N PRO A 77 9.89 -8.08 20.66
CA PRO A 77 11.01 -7.93 21.60
C PRO A 77 12.04 -9.06 21.52
N GLU A 78 11.64 -10.20 20.97
CA GLU A 78 12.39 -11.46 20.94
C GLU A 78 13.16 -11.71 19.62
N GLU A 79 12.97 -10.88 18.58
CA GLU A 79 13.65 -11.00 17.28
C GLU A 79 14.69 -9.86 17.15
N PRO A 80 15.97 -10.17 16.85
CA PRO A 80 17.06 -9.19 16.79
C PRO A 80 16.95 -8.19 15.64
#